data_AF-A0A925DDW0-F1
#
_entry.id   AF-A0A925DDW0-F1
#
_cell.length_a   1.000
_cell.length_b   1.000
_cell.length_c   1.000
_cell.angle_alpha   90.00
_cell.angle_beta   90.00
_cell.angle_gamma   90.00
#
_symmetry.space_group_name_H-M   'P 1'
#
loop_
_entity.id
_entity.type
_entity.pdbx_description
1 polymer ?
#
loop_
_entity_poly.entity_id
_entity_poly.type
_entity_poly.pdbx_seq_one_letter_code
_entity_poly.pdbx_strand_id
1 'polypeptide(L)'
;MDNFIECSFLIPLRRDAALSDGELHPVEAWEWLRDELYAQFGGQTLAPGLYQGFYQDPDTGEQVLDESYRFIVAVSEDKIPDLRRLLQAACVMFAQKCIYFSRAGIVEFIKVEDSDGN
;
A
#
# COMPACT_ATOMS: atom_id res chain seq x y z
N MET A 1 -8.00 14.97 -23.56
CA MET A 1 -8.52 13.78 -22.88
C MET A 1 -7.57 13.49 -21.77
N ASP A 2 -8.08 13.40 -20.54
CA ASP A 2 -7.24 13.07 -19.39
C ASP A 2 -6.79 11.61 -19.54
N ASN A 3 -5.47 11.39 -19.47
CA ASN A 3 -4.88 10.07 -19.65
C ASN A 3 -4.73 9.42 -18.27
N PHE A 4 -5.58 8.46 -17.98
CA PHE A 4 -5.53 7.71 -16.72
C PHE A 4 -4.75 6.41 -16.89
N ILE A 5 -3.97 6.07 -15.87
CA ILE A 5 -3.26 4.82 -15.75
C ILE A 5 -3.89 4.02 -14.62
N GLU A 6 -4.19 2.75 -14.87
CA GLU A 6 -4.57 1.82 -13.83
C GLU A 6 -3.36 1.53 -12.94
N CYS A 7 -3.55 1.81 -11.65
CA CYS A 7 -2.60 1.48 -10.60
C CYS A 7 -3.24 0.48 -9.64
N SER A 8 -2.46 -0.42 -9.08
CA SER A 8 -2.93 -1.30 -8.02
C SER A 8 -1.88 -1.50 -6.94
N PHE A 9 -2.32 -1.72 -5.71
CA PHE A 9 -1.44 -1.97 -4.58
C PHE A 9 -2.04 -2.98 -3.61
N LEU A 10 -1.19 -3.55 -2.77
CA LEU A 10 -1.57 -4.53 -1.75
C LEU A 10 -1.33 -3.95 -0.36
N ILE A 11 -2.33 -4.06 0.52
CA ILE A 11 -2.18 -3.78 1.94
C ILE A 11 -2.43 -5.08 2.70
N PRO A 12 -1.43 -5.59 3.45
CA PRO A 12 -1.61 -6.73 4.33
C PRO A 12 -2.75 -6.52 5.32
N LEU A 13 -3.40 -7.61 5.74
CA LEU A 13 -4.47 -7.55 6.75
C LEU A 13 -3.95 -7.26 8.16
N ARG A 14 -2.67 -7.56 8.39
CA ARG A 14 -2.01 -7.52 9.68
C ARG A 14 -0.81 -6.59 9.62
N ARG A 15 -0.58 -5.87 10.73
CA ARG A 15 0.64 -5.09 10.96
C ARG A 15 1.86 -6.01 10.86
N ASP A 16 2.97 -5.47 10.40
CA ASP A 16 4.24 -6.20 10.40
C ASP A 16 4.66 -6.48 11.86
N ALA A 17 4.97 -7.73 12.19
CA ALA A 17 5.29 -8.14 13.56
C ALA A 17 6.69 -7.71 14.02
N ALA A 18 7.61 -7.43 13.09
CA ALA A 18 8.93 -6.89 13.40
C ALA A 18 8.88 -5.37 13.62
N LEU A 19 7.94 -4.67 12.98
CA LEU A 19 7.71 -3.23 13.18
C LEU A 19 6.71 -2.91 14.31
N SER A 20 5.77 -3.81 14.59
CA SER A 20 4.64 -3.58 15.51
C SER A 20 4.29 -4.85 16.28
N ASP A 21 3.09 -5.42 16.08
CA ASP A 21 2.53 -6.49 16.92
C ASP A 21 1.90 -7.67 16.16
N GLY A 22 1.86 -7.64 14.82
CA GLY A 22 1.26 -8.73 14.03
C GLY A 22 -0.27 -8.77 14.03
N GLU A 23 -0.93 -7.81 14.68
CA GLU A 23 -2.38 -7.81 14.83
C GLU A 23 -3.09 -7.21 13.62
N LEU A 24 -4.39 -7.51 13.50
CA LEU A 24 -5.23 -6.94 12.45
C LEU A 24 -5.28 -5.41 12.54
N HIS A 25 -5.39 -4.76 11.39
CA HIS A 25 -5.57 -3.32 11.34
C HIS A 25 -6.91 -2.90 11.95
N PRO A 26 -6.93 -1.80 12.73
CA PRO A 26 -8.17 -1.23 13.22
C PRO A 26 -9.03 -0.73 12.05
N VAL A 27 -10.35 -0.67 12.25
CA VAL A 27 -11.30 -0.26 11.19
C VAL A 27 -10.98 1.15 10.68
N GLU A 28 -10.56 2.01 11.59
CA GLU A 28 -10.21 3.41 11.35
C GLU A 28 -9.08 3.58 10.33
N ALA A 29 -8.12 2.65 10.27
CA ALA A 29 -7.04 2.69 9.28
C ALA A 29 -7.58 2.46 7.85
N TRP A 30 -8.53 1.53 7.71
CA TRP A 30 -9.19 1.25 6.44
C TRP A 30 -10.12 2.38 6.00
N GLU A 31 -10.84 2.98 6.96
CA GLU A 31 -11.67 4.15 6.71
C GLU A 31 -10.83 5.35 6.25
N TRP A 32 -9.71 5.61 6.93
CA TRP A 32 -8.75 6.63 6.52
C TRP A 32 -8.29 6.42 5.07
N LEU A 33 -7.84 5.21 4.72
CA LEU A 33 -7.36 4.93 3.37
C LEU A 33 -8.45 5.15 2.31
N ARG A 34 -9.67 4.67 2.58
CA ARG A 34 -10.82 4.87 1.69
C ARG A 34 -11.10 6.35 1.48
N ASP A 35 -11.11 7.13 2.55
CA ASP A 35 -11.46 8.55 2.52
C ASP A 35 -10.38 9.37 1.78
N GLU A 36 -9.09 9.06 2.00
CA GLU A 36 -7.98 9.66 1.26
C GLU A 36 -8.04 9.34 -0.24
N LEU A 37 -8.31 8.08 -0.59
CA LEU A 37 -8.41 7.67 -1.99
C LEU A 37 -9.60 8.33 -2.70
N TYR A 38 -10.72 8.48 -2.00
CA TYR A 38 -11.87 9.21 -2.52
C TYR A 38 -11.57 10.70 -2.68
N ALA A 39 -10.98 11.33 -1.67
CA ALA A 39 -10.69 12.77 -1.69
C ALA A 39 -9.66 13.16 -2.76
N GLN A 40 -8.62 12.36 -2.96
CA GLN A 40 -7.50 12.69 -3.84
C GLN A 40 -7.67 12.16 -5.27
N PHE A 41 -8.33 11.00 -5.45
CA PHE A 41 -8.40 10.30 -6.74
C PHE A 41 -9.84 9.98 -7.19
N GLY A 42 -10.84 10.37 -6.41
CA GLY A 42 -12.25 10.18 -6.75
C GLY A 42 -12.80 8.78 -6.49
N GLY A 43 -11.99 7.86 -5.97
CA GLY A 43 -12.45 6.53 -5.54
C GLY A 43 -11.42 5.43 -5.73
N GLN A 44 -11.87 4.21 -5.50
CA GLN A 44 -11.09 2.98 -5.63
C GLN A 44 -11.99 1.82 -6.04
N THR A 45 -11.40 0.78 -6.58
CA THR A 45 -11.99 -0.56 -6.64
C THR A 45 -11.25 -1.46 -5.66
N LEU A 46 -11.98 -2.13 -4.77
CA LEU A 46 -11.44 -3.23 -3.97
C LEU A 46 -11.64 -4.53 -4.74
N ALA A 47 -10.55 -5.22 -5.06
CA ALA A 47 -10.65 -6.52 -5.72
C ALA A 47 -11.27 -7.55 -4.77
N PRO A 48 -12.08 -8.50 -5.27
CA PRO A 48 -12.77 -9.45 -4.42
C PRO A 48 -11.80 -10.47 -3.80
N GLY A 49 -12.01 -10.77 -2.52
CA GLY A 49 -11.28 -11.82 -1.79
C GLY A 49 -9.95 -11.36 -1.18
N LEU A 50 -9.19 -12.34 -0.69
CA LEU A 50 -7.87 -12.16 -0.10
C LEU A 50 -6.79 -12.62 -1.08
N TYR A 51 -5.71 -11.86 -1.15
CA TYR A 51 -4.55 -12.16 -1.97
C TYR A 51 -3.46 -12.72 -1.09
N GLN A 52 -3.16 -14.01 -1.27
CA GLN A 52 -2.11 -14.71 -0.55
C GLN A 52 -0.77 -14.47 -1.22
N GLY A 53 0.24 -14.14 -0.42
CA GLY A 53 1.60 -13.92 -0.85
C GLY A 53 2.61 -14.47 0.14
N PHE A 54 3.87 -14.31 -0.24
CA PHE A 54 4.99 -14.49 0.66
C PHE A 54 6.16 -13.64 0.17
N TYR A 55 7.01 -13.22 1.11
CA TYR A 55 8.25 -12.52 0.81
C TYR A 55 9.35 -12.99 1.75
N GLN A 56 10.59 -12.66 1.40
CA GLN A 56 11.73 -12.86 2.28
C GLN A 56 11.92 -11.58 3.11
N ASP A 57 11.87 -11.71 4.44
CA ASP A 57 12.17 -10.58 5.32
C ASP A 57 13.63 -10.15 5.09
N PRO A 58 13.90 -8.88 4.76
CA PRO A 58 15.26 -8.43 4.44
C PRO A 58 16.20 -8.43 5.65
N ASP A 59 15.66 -8.39 6.87
CA ASP A 59 16.43 -8.31 8.11
C ASP A 59 16.77 -9.71 8.64
N THR A 60 15.83 -10.67 8.55
CA THR A 60 16.02 -12.04 9.07
C THR A 60 16.34 -13.06 7.99
N GLY A 61 16.02 -12.78 6.73
CA GLY A 61 16.13 -13.73 5.62
C GLY A 61 15.06 -14.83 5.65
N GLU A 62 14.11 -14.79 6.58
CA GLU A 62 13.05 -15.78 6.72
C GLU A 62 11.89 -15.52 5.76
N GLN A 63 11.16 -16.58 5.40
CA GLN A 63 9.94 -16.44 4.62
C GLN A 63 8.80 -15.95 5.52
N VAL A 64 8.19 -14.83 5.13
CA VAL A 64 6.98 -14.29 5.73
C VAL A 64 5.81 -14.60 4.80
N LEU A 65 4.75 -15.19 5.34
CA LEU A 65 3.48 -15.37 4.64
C LEU A 65 2.56 -14.19 4.93
N ASP A 66 1.85 -13.71 3.91
CA ASP A 66 0.91 -12.61 4.06
C ASP A 66 -0.42 -12.87 3.36
N GLU A 67 -1.47 -12.22 3.89
CA GLU A 67 -2.77 -12.09 3.25
C GLU A 67 -3.07 -10.60 3.13
N SER A 68 -3.43 -10.18 1.92
CA SER A 68 -3.59 -8.77 1.57
C SER A 68 -4.92 -8.48 0.89
N TYR A 69 -5.41 -7.26 1.07
CA TYR A 69 -6.41 -6.68 0.17
C TYR A 69 -5.73 -6.02 -1.03
N ARG A 70 -6.32 -6.18 -2.21
CA ARG A 70 -5.86 -5.50 -3.44
C ARG A 70 -6.78 -4.35 -3.79
N PHE A 71 -6.19 -3.16 -3.88
CA PHE A 71 -6.87 -1.94 -4.29
C PHE A 71 -6.44 -1.57 -5.71
N ILE A 72 -7.37 -1.05 -6.50
CA ILE A 72 -7.15 -0.58 -7.86
C ILE A 72 -7.68 0.85 -7.96
N VAL A 73 -6.88 1.75 -8.52
CA VAL A 73 -7.18 3.18 -8.63
C VAL A 73 -6.80 3.65 -10.02
N ALA A 74 -7.70 4.37 -10.69
CA ALA A 74 -7.39 5.07 -11.94
C ALA A 74 -6.76 6.43 -11.60
N VAL A 75 -5.51 6.64 -12.00
CA VAL A 75 -4.76 7.85 -11.62
C VAL A 75 -4.22 8.54 -12.87
N SER A 76 -4.43 9.86 -12.95
CA SER A 76 -3.80 10.66 -14.00
C SER A 76 -2.28 10.60 -13.85
N GLU A 77 -1.53 10.58 -14.95
CA GLU A 77 -0.08 10.33 -14.91
C GLU A 77 0.68 11.36 -14.05
N ASP A 78 0.23 12.62 -14.04
CA ASP A 78 0.77 13.71 -13.21
C ASP A 78 0.49 13.54 -11.70
N LYS A 79 -0.46 12.68 -11.34
CA LYS A 79 -0.89 12.40 -9.96
C LYS A 79 -0.29 11.13 -9.37
N ILE A 80 0.52 10.39 -10.13
CA ILE A 80 1.24 9.23 -9.61
C ILE A 80 2.15 9.57 -8.41
N PRO A 81 2.90 10.70 -8.40
CA PRO A 81 3.68 11.09 -7.22
C PRO A 81 2.81 11.30 -5.98
N ASP A 82 1.59 11.84 -6.13
CA ASP A 82 0.67 12.05 -5.01
C ASP A 82 0.18 10.68 -4.46
N LEU A 83 -0.13 9.72 -5.34
CA LEU A 83 -0.46 8.36 -4.90
C LEU A 83 0.71 7.70 -4.17
N ARG A 84 1.94 7.86 -4.66
CA ARG A 84 3.13 7.35 -3.95
C ARG A 84 3.23 7.92 -2.55
N ARG A 85 3.06 9.24 -2.36
CA ARG A 85 3.08 9.86 -1.03
C ARG A 85 1.98 9.33 -0.12
N LEU A 86 0.78 9.10 -0.65
CA LEU A 86 -0.29 8.45 0.11
C LEU A 86 0.11 7.04 0.54
N LEU A 87 0.73 6.25 -0.34
CA LEU A 87 1.21 4.91 0.00
C LEU A 87 2.38 4.94 1.00
N GLN A 88 3.24 5.96 0.97
CA GLN A 88 4.25 6.17 2.02
C GLN A 88 3.58 6.43 3.38
N ALA A 89 2.57 7.29 3.43
CA ALA A 89 1.79 7.51 4.65
C ALA A 89 1.05 6.23 5.09
N ALA A 90 0.55 5.43 4.14
CA ALA A 90 -0.08 4.15 4.43
C ALA A 90 0.90 3.14 5.03
N CYS A 91 2.18 3.15 4.66
CA CYS A 91 3.19 2.33 5.33
C CYS A 91 3.23 2.63 6.84
N VAL A 92 3.11 3.90 7.24
CA VAL A 92 3.05 4.30 8.65
C VAL A 92 1.71 3.89 9.28
N MET A 93 0.59 4.23 8.64
CA MET A 93 -0.76 3.95 9.15
C MET A 93 -1.01 2.46 9.36
N PHE A 94 -0.52 1.62 8.43
CA PHE A 94 -0.67 0.17 8.45
C PHE A 94 0.55 -0.54 9.05
N ALA A 95 1.52 0.18 9.60
CA ALA A 95 2.75 -0.39 10.17
C ALA A 95 3.39 -1.47 9.27
N GLN A 96 3.63 -1.12 8.01
CA GLN A 96 4.26 -1.98 7.00
C GLN A 96 5.63 -1.43 6.62
N LYS A 97 6.61 -2.33 6.45
CA LYS A 97 7.95 -1.96 5.95
C LYS A 97 7.87 -1.36 4.55
N CYS A 98 6.96 -1.88 3.73
CA CYS A 98 6.69 -1.38 2.39
C CYS A 98 5.31 -1.79 1.89
N ILE A 99 4.85 -1.17 0.81
CA ILE A 99 3.64 -1.52 0.08
C ILE A 99 4.01 -1.91 -1.35
N TYR A 100 3.53 -3.07 -1.79
CA TYR A 100 3.60 -3.48 -3.19
C TYR A 100 2.74 -2.54 -4.04
N PHE A 101 3.33 -1.93 -5.06
CA PHE A 101 2.65 -1.02 -5.96
C PHE A 101 2.93 -1.42 -7.41
N SER A 102 1.89 -1.49 -8.23
CA SER A 102 1.97 -1.80 -9.65
C SER A 102 1.29 -0.71 -10.48
N ARG A 103 1.99 -0.23 -11.50
CA ARG A 103 1.53 0.76 -12.47
C ARG A 103 1.84 0.27 -13.88
N ALA A 104 0.82 0.02 -14.69
CA ALA A 104 0.96 -0.46 -16.06
C ALA A 104 1.94 -1.67 -16.20
N GLY A 105 1.91 -2.59 -15.24
CA GLY A 105 2.78 -3.79 -15.23
C GLY A 105 4.21 -3.55 -14.70
N ILE A 106 4.60 -2.30 -14.44
CA ILE A 106 5.83 -1.97 -13.71
C ILE A 106 5.53 -2.02 -12.21
N VAL A 107 6.39 -2.68 -11.45
CA VAL A 107 6.19 -2.93 -10.02
C VAL A 107 7.32 -2.29 -9.21
N GLU A 108 6.96 -1.72 -8.07
CA GLU A 108 7.88 -1.19 -7.07
C GLU A 108 7.35 -1.44 -5.65
N PHE A 109 8.26 -1.41 -4.67
CA PHE A 109 7.91 -1.45 -3.24
C PHE A 109 8.06 -0.04 -2.66
N ILE A 110 6.93 0.60 -2.34
CA ILE A 110 6.92 1.92 -1.72
C ILE A 110 7.27 1.76 -0.24
N LYS A 111 8.25 2.52 0.23
CA LYS A 111 8.72 2.53 1.63
C LYS A 111 8.51 3.91 2.23
N VAL A 112 8.45 4.01 3.56
CA VAL A 112 8.63 5.31 4.23
C VAL A 112 9.99 5.86 3.79
N GLU A 113 10.04 7.09 3.30
CA GLU A 113 11.34 7.75 3.08
C GLU A 113 12.02 7.89 4.43
N ASP A 114 13.23 7.33 4.56
CA ASP A 114 14.09 7.65 5.69
C ASP A 114 14.19 9.17 5.71
N SER A 115 13.74 9.78 6.82
CA SER A 115 14.05 11.18 7.06
C SER A 115 15.56 11.23 7.28
N ASP A 116 16.32 11.34 6.19
CA ASP A 116 17.74 11.65 6.26
C ASP A 116 17.83 12.90 7.13
N GLY A 117 18.40 12.71 8.33
CA GLY A 117 18.61 13.77 9.29
C GLY A 117 19.36 14.90 8.61
N ASN A 118 18.73 16.07 8.60
CA ASN A 118 19.41 17.32 8.31
C ASN A 118 20.35 17.69 9.47
#